data_AF-A0A0B6ADH9-F1
#
_entry.id   AF-A0A0B6ADH9-F1
#
_cell.length_a   1.000
_cell.length_b   1.000
_cell.length_c   1.000
_cell.angle_alpha   90.00
_cell.angle_beta   90.00
_cell.angle_gamma   90.00
#
_symmetry.space_group_name_H-M   'P 1'
#
loop_
_entity.id
_entity.type
_entity.pdbx_description
1 polymer ?
#
loop_
_entity_poly.entity_id
_entity_poly.type
_entity_poly.pdbx_seq_one_letter_code
_entity_poly.pdbx_strand_id
1 'polypeptide(L)' 'MESRIEVLSTVRVENSSDLYKIVDSLNRTLKKQDLMFGLALDEEDQSKAVFTIYRT' A
#
# COMPACT_ATOMS: atom_id res chain seq x y z
N MET A 1 19.37 14.74 -4.35
CA MET A 1 18.95 13.60 -5.19
C MET A 1 17.45 13.50 -5.04
N GLU A 2 16.70 13.58 -6.14
CA GLU A 2 15.23 13.48 -6.07
C GLU A 2 14.84 12.11 -5.52
N SER A 3 14.12 12.09 -4.39
CA SER A 3 13.50 10.88 -3.85
C SER A 3 12.46 10.39 -4.86
N ARG A 4 12.86 9.48 -5.76
CA ARG A 4 11.95 8.82 -6.68
C ARG A 4 11.25 7.70 -5.95
N ILE A 5 9.94 7.85 -5.79
CA ILE A 5 9.06 6.78 -5.36
C ILE A 5 9.05 5.71 -6.45
N GLU A 6 9.51 4.50 -6.13
CA GLU A 6 9.51 3.33 -7.01
C GLU A 6 8.43 2.33 -6.58
N VAL A 7 7.66 1.79 -7.51
CA VAL A 7 6.68 0.72 -7.22
C VAL A 7 7.40 -0.63 -7.20
N LEU A 8 7.40 -1.30 -6.04
CA LEU A 8 7.99 -2.63 -5.89
C LEU A 8 7.00 -3.74 -6.22
N SER A 9 5.73 -3.57 -5.85
CA SER A 9 4.68 -4.57 -6.09
C SER A 9 3.29 -3.95 -6.00
N THR A 10 2.37 -4.46 -6.81
CA THR A 10 0.94 -4.14 -6.74
C THR A 10 0.15 -5.43 -6.84
N VAL A 11 -0.79 -5.64 -5.92
CA VAL A 11 -1.68 -6.79 -5.92
C VAL A 11 -3.12 -6.36 -5.64
N ARG A 12 -4.08 -7.06 -6.25
CA ARG A 12 -5.50 -6.94 -5.92
C ARG A 12 -5.85 -7.95 -4.83
N VAL A 13 -6.57 -7.50 -3.81
CA VAL A 13 -7.01 -8.30 -2.67
C VAL A 13 -8.49 -8.04 -2.40
N GLU A 14 -9.16 -8.93 -1.67
CA GLU A 14 -10.51 -8.65 -1.16
C GLU A 14 -10.49 -7.42 -0.26
N ASN A 15 -11.42 -6.51 -0.47
CA ASN A 15 -11.57 -5.34 0.38
C ASN A 15 -12.00 -5.77 1.79
N SER A 16 -11.26 -5.31 2.79
CA SER A 16 -11.53 -5.57 4.19
C SER A 16 -11.12 -4.36 5.02
N SER A 17 -11.93 -4.06 6.04
CA SER A 17 -11.64 -2.97 6.98
C SER A 17 -10.32 -3.17 7.74
N ASP A 18 -9.88 -4.42 7.91
CA ASP A 18 -8.60 -4.73 8.55
C ASP A 18 -7.38 -4.41 7.67
N LEU A 19 -7.53 -4.32 6.34
CA LEU A 19 -6.43 -3.93 5.46
C LEU A 19 -5.91 -2.52 5.78
N TYR A 20 -6.79 -1.59 6.14
CA TYR A 20 -6.38 -0.25 6.56
C TYR A 20 -5.54 -0.28 7.84
N LYS A 21 -5.87 -1.16 8.80
CA LYS A 21 -5.09 -1.33 10.03
C LYS A 21 -3.71 -1.92 9.73
N ILE A 22 -3.65 -2.90 8.82
CA ILE A 22 -2.38 -3.51 8.38
C ILE A 22 -1.50 -2.45 7.71
N VAL A 23 -2.05 -1.68 6.78
CA VAL A 23 -1.33 -0.62 6.05
C VAL A 23 -0.82 0.48 7.00
N ASP A 24 -1.63 0.92 7.97
CA ASP A 24 -1.19 1.89 8.98
C ASP A 24 -0.04 1.30 9.83
N SER A 25 -0.19 0.05 10.30
CA SER A 25 0.86 -0.63 11.06
C SER A 25 2.18 -0.70 10.28
N LEU A 26 2.13 -1.13 9.01
CA LEU A 26 3.31 -1.25 8.15
C LEU A 26 3.98 0.11 7.92
N ASN A 27 3.20 1.15 7.62
CA ASN A 27 3.74 2.50 7.44
C ASN A 27 4.34 3.06 8.74
N ARG A 28 3.80 2.76 9.92
CA ARG A 28 4.39 3.19 11.20
C ARG A 28 5.70 2.48 11.52
N THR A 29 5.84 1.21 11.15
CA THR A 29 7.00 0.39 11.49
C THR A 29 8.11 0.43 10.45
N LEU A 30 7.78 0.53 9.16
CA LEU A 30 8.73 0.32 8.04
C LEU A 30 8.98 1.55 7.17
N LYS A 31 8.23 2.66 7.32
CA LYS A 31 8.46 3.89 6.54
C LYS A 31 9.85 4.50 6.72
N LYS A 32 10.48 4.29 7.89
CA LYS A 32 11.86 4.70 8.16
C LYS A 32 12.91 3.83 7.47
N GLN A 33 12.49 2.73 6.85
CA GLN A 33 13.31 1.81 6.06
C GLN A 33 13.05 1.99 4.57
N ASP A 34 12.60 3.18 4.17
CA ASP A 34 12.33 3.54 2.78
C ASP A 34 11.25 2.68 2.12
N LEU A 35 10.31 2.16 2.92
CA LEU A 35 9.17 1.35 2.47
C LEU A 35 7.85 2.03 2.81
N MET A 36 7.03 2.32 1.80
CA MET A 36 5.68 2.83 1.99
C MET A 36 4.64 1.86 1.43
N PHE A 37 3.47 1.82 2.07
CA PHE A 37 2.39 0.90 1.74
C PHE A 37 1.13 1.72 1.43
N GLY A 38 0.58 1.51 0.24
CA GLY A 38 -0.66 2.15 -0.22
C GLY A 38 -1.80 1.14 -0.31
N LEU A 39 -3.02 1.65 -0.11
CA LEU A 39 -4.26 0.90 -0.29
C LEU A 39 -5.29 1.82 -0.92
N ALA A 40 -5.83 1.42 -2.06
CA ALA A 40 -6.95 2.07 -2.72
C ALA A 40 -8.05 1.05 -3.00
N LEU A 41 -9.30 1.48 -3.08
CA LEU A 41 -10.35 0.62 -3.64
C LEU A 41 -10.10 0.41 -5.13
N ASP A 42 -10.45 -0.76 -5.65
CA ASP A 42 -10.42 -0.97 -7.09
C ASP A 42 -11.52 -0.12 -7.76
N GLU A 43 -11.20 0.53 -8.87
CA GLU A 43 -12.10 1.45 -9.58
C GLU A 43 -13.26 0.72 -10.27
N GLU A 44 -13.04 -0.53 -10.69
CA GLU A 44 -14.04 -1.36 -11.38
C GLU A 44 -14.84 -2.23 -10.40
N ASP A 45 -14.23 -2.65 -9.28
CA ASP A 45 -14.85 -3.53 -8.28
C ASP A 45 -14.55 -3.11 -6.83
N GLN A 46 -15.48 -2.41 -6.19
CA GLN A 46 -15.33 -1.96 -4.79
C GLN A 46 -15.26 -3.09 -3.76
N SER A 47 -15.55 -4.34 -4.15
CA SER A 47 -15.30 -5.52 -3.31
C SER A 47 -13.80 -5.88 -3.25
N LYS A 48 -12.98 -5.27 -4.11
CA LYS A 48 -11.52 -5.41 -4.12
C LYS A 48 -10.83 -4.13 -3.69
N ALA A 49 -9.58 -4.30 -3.27
CA ALA A 49 -8.66 -3.21 -3.01
C ALA A 49 -7.32 -3.49 -3.72
N VAL A 50 -6.68 -2.42 -4.17
CA VAL A 50 -5.34 -2.42 -4.74
C VAL A 50 -4.35 -2.07 -3.64
N PHE A 51 -3.55 -3.04 -3.23
CA PHE A 51 -2.45 -2.87 -2.29
C PHE A 51 -1.14 -2.68 -3.06
N THR A 52 -0.39 -1.64 -2.72
CA THR A 52 0.87 -1.30 -3.41
C THR A 52 2.00 -1.09 -2.41
N ILE A 53 3.18 -1.62 -2.73
CA ILE A 53 4.41 -1.39 -1.98
C ILE A 53 5.29 -0.45 -2.79
N TYR A 54 5.76 0.61 -2.13
CA TYR A 54 6.66 1.61 -2.71
C TYR A 54 8.00 1.61 -1.98
N ARG A 55 9.08 1.91 -2.71
CA ARG A 55 10.37 2.32 -2.16
C ARG A 55 10.51 3.85 -2.29
N THR A 56 10.93 4.55 -1.24
CA THR A 56 10.98 6.02 -1.19
C THR A 56 12.36 6.62 -0.98
#